data_AF-A0A955QH87-F1
#
_entry.id   AF-A0A955QH87-F1
#
_cell.length_a   1.000
_cell.length_b   1.000
_cell.length_c   1.000
_cell.angle_alpha   90.00
_cell.angle_beta   90.00
_cell.angle_gamma   90.00
#
_symmetry.space_group_name_H-M   'P 1'
#
loop_
_entity.id
_entity.type
_entity.pdbx_description
1 polymer ?
#
loop_
_entity_poly.entity_id
_entity_poly.type
_entity_poly.pdbx_seq_one_letter_code
_entity_poly.pdbx_strand_id
1 'polypeptide(L)' 'RLVVMGEVGLGGEVRPVQHAELRIREAMKLGFTRCVVPESNMEQWKGGAGIDVVGIREIGDIWEAVVAHARL' A
#
# COMPACT_ATOMS: atom_id res chain seq x y z
N ARG A 1 11.14 -5.52 -0.83
CA ARG A 1 11.19 -4.09 -0.45
C ARG A 1 9.77 -3.56 -0.37
N LEU A 2 9.42 -2.87 0.71
CA LEU A 2 8.09 -2.31 0.96
C LEU A 2 8.06 -0.82 0.58
N VAL A 3 6.96 -0.38 -0.03
CA VAL A 3 6.58 1.03 -0.13
C VAL A 3 5.22 1.22 0.55
N VAL A 4 5.05 2.36 1.22
CA VAL A 4 3.78 2.76 1.84
C VAL A 4 3.37 4.09 1.24
N MET A 5 2.09 4.21 0.89
CA MET A 5 1.51 5.43 0.34
C MET A 5 0.20 5.73 1.07
N GLY A 6 -0.05 7.00 1.33
CA GLY A 6 -1.22 7.45 2.08
C GLY A 6 -0.94 8.78 2.76
N GLU A 7 -2.00 9.56 2.97
CA GLU A 7 -1.96 10.65 3.94
C GLU A 7 -2.44 10.12 5.29
N VAL A 8 -1.86 10.59 6.39
CA VAL A 8 -2.23 10.16 7.74
C VAL A 8 -2.88 11.32 8.45
N GLY A 9 -4.12 11.12 8.89
CA GLY A 9 -4.79 12.07 9.77
C GLY A 9 -4.31 11.93 11.20
N LEU A 10 -4.54 12.97 12.01
CA LEU A 10 -4.14 12.97 13.43
C LEU A 10 -4.91 11.92 14.25
N GLY A 11 -6.09 11.48 13.79
CA GLY A 11 -6.87 10.40 14.39
C GLY A 11 -6.34 9.00 14.03
N GLY A 12 -5.31 8.91 13.19
CA GLY A 12 -4.74 7.66 12.72
C GLY A 12 -5.38 7.11 11.45
N GLU A 13 -6.38 7.79 10.88
CA GLU A 13 -6.98 7.36 9.62
C GLU A 13 -6.02 7.53 8.44
N VAL A 14 -6.07 6.59 7.50
CA VAL A 14 -5.26 6.58 6.28
C VAL A 14 -6.14 6.98 5.10
N ARG A 15 -5.75 8.08 4.44
CA ARG A 15 -6.55 8.74 3.41
C ARG A 15 -5.98 8.51 2.01
N PRO A 16 -6.83 8.48 0.96
CA PRO A 16 -6.44 8.14 -0.40
C PRO A 16 -5.41 9.10 -0.98
N VAL A 17 -4.49 8.56 -1.78
CA VAL A 17 -3.59 9.34 -2.63
C VAL A 17 -4.10 9.39 -4.07
N GLN A 18 -3.75 10.47 -4.76
CA GLN A 18 -4.04 10.61 -6.19
C GLN A 18 -3.14 9.68 -7.03
N HIS A 19 -3.72 9.14 -8.10
CA HIS A 19 -3.03 8.29 -9.09
C HIS A 19 -2.38 7.02 -8.49
N ALA A 20 -3.07 6.34 -7.56
CA ALA A 20 -2.53 5.16 -6.88
C ALA A 20 -2.05 4.06 -7.83
N GLU A 21 -2.82 3.70 -8.86
CA GLU A 21 -2.45 2.68 -9.84
C GLU A 21 -1.12 2.99 -10.54
N LEU A 22 -0.91 4.25 -10.95
CA LEU A 22 0.32 4.70 -11.59
C LEU A 22 1.52 4.56 -10.64
N ARG A 23 1.35 4.96 -9.38
CA ARG A 23 2.40 4.88 -8.36
C ARG A 23 2.76 3.44 -8.00
N ILE A 24 1.77 2.55 -7.91
CA ILE A 24 1.98 1.10 -7.68
C ILE A 24 2.79 0.50 -8.84
N ARG A 25 2.45 0.83 -10.09
CA ARG A 25 3.22 0.38 -11.26
C ARG A 25 4.66 0.88 -11.26
N GLU A 26 4.88 2.11 -10.83
CA GLU A 26 6.24 2.66 -10.74
C GLU A 26 7.03 2.00 -9.61
N ALA A 27 6.41 1.77 -8.45
CA ALA A 27 7.03 1.03 -7.36
C ALA A 27 7.47 -0.38 -7.81
N MET A 28 6.62 -1.07 -8.57
CA MET A 28 6.97 -2.37 -9.14
C MET A 28 8.21 -2.30 -10.06
N LYS A 29 8.30 -1.30 -10.95
CA LYS A 29 9.48 -1.10 -11.82
C LYS A 29 10.77 -0.81 -11.04
N LEU A 30 10.66 -0.10 -9.93
CA LEU A 30 11.79 0.19 -9.03
C LEU A 30 12.19 -1.02 -8.15
N GLY A 31 11.48 -2.14 -8.27
CA GLY A 31 11.75 -3.39 -7.58
C GLY A 31 11.24 -3.41 -6.13
N PHE A 32 10.18 -2.65 -5.84
CA PHE A 32 9.35 -2.90 -4.67
C PHE A 32 8.50 -4.15 -4.91
N THR A 33 8.39 -4.97 -3.87
CA THR A 33 7.73 -6.27 -3.91
C THR A 33 6.40 -6.26 -3.17
N ARG A 34 6.20 -5.26 -2.30
CA ARG A 34 4.95 -5.02 -1.58
C ARG A 34 4.66 -3.53 -1.54
N CYS A 35 3.38 -3.18 -1.65
CA CYS A 35 2.85 -1.83 -1.60
C CYS A 35 1.70 -1.78 -0.61
N VAL A 36 1.80 -0.91 0.39
CA VAL A 36 0.68 -0.60 1.29
C VAL A 36 0.05 0.70 0.84
N VAL A 37 -1.27 0.68 0.65
CA VAL A 37 -2.06 1.81 0.16
C VAL A 37 -3.29 2.02 1.05
N PRO A 38 -3.93 3.19 1.00
CA PRO A 38 -5.23 3.39 1.63
C PRO A 38 -6.24 2.42 1.02
N GLU A 39 -7.12 1.83 1.83
CA GLU A 39 -8.13 0.87 1.40
C GLU A 39 -8.97 1.41 0.22
N SER A 40 -9.33 2.70 0.27
CA SER A 40 -10.10 3.36 -0.79
C SER A 40 -9.36 3.45 -2.14
N ASN A 41 -8.03 3.34 -2.16
CA ASN A 41 -7.29 3.23 -3.41
C ASN A 41 -7.31 1.83 -4.02
N MET A 42 -7.71 0.78 -3.27
CA MET A 42 -7.80 -0.58 -3.79
C MET A 42 -8.88 -0.72 -4.86
N GLU A 43 -9.96 0.07 -4.80
CA GLU A 43 -11.00 0.09 -5.84
C GLU A 43 -10.45 0.48 -7.22
N GLN A 44 -9.41 1.31 -7.25
CA GLN A 44 -8.74 1.75 -8.48
C GLN A 44 -7.67 0.77 -8.94
N TRP A 45 -7.25 -0.17 -8.07
CA TRP A 45 -6.20 -1.12 -8.38
C TRP A 45 -6.77 -2.33 -9.13
N LYS A 46 -6.41 -2.46 -10.42
CA LYS A 46 -6.88 -3.56 -11.29
C LYS A 46 -6.03 -4.83 -11.20
N GLY A 47 -5.10 -4.91 -10.26
CA GLY A 47 -4.17 -6.02 -10.14
C GLY A 47 -3.02 -5.98 -11.15
N GLY A 48 -2.01 -6.83 -10.89
CA GLY A 48 -0.83 -7.00 -11.73
C GLY A 48 0.12 -8.00 -11.08
N ALA A 49 0.77 -8.84 -11.88
CA ALA A 49 1.78 -9.77 -11.37
C ALA A 49 3.04 -9.00 -10.95
N GLY A 50 3.70 -9.43 -9.87
CA GLY A 50 5.02 -8.93 -9.47
C GLY A 50 5.02 -7.89 -8.34
N ILE A 51 3.86 -7.50 -7.80
CA ILE A 51 3.77 -6.71 -6.58
C ILE A 51 2.57 -7.14 -5.73
N ASP A 52 2.80 -7.32 -4.43
CA ASP A 52 1.75 -7.58 -3.46
C ASP A 52 1.17 -6.24 -2.97
N VAL A 53 -0.13 -6.03 -3.09
CA VAL A 53 -0.77 -4.74 -2.75
C VAL A 53 -1.77 -4.96 -1.62
N VAL A 54 -1.60 -4.22 -0.53
CA VAL A 54 -2.39 -4.34 0.70
C VAL A 54 -3.06 -3.00 1.00
N GLY A 55 -4.37 -3.02 1.24
CA GLY A 55 -5.15 -1.87 1.68
C GLY A 55 -5.18 -1.74 3.21
N ILE A 56 -5.09 -0.51 3.72
CA ILE A 56 -5.25 -0.20 5.16
C ILE A 56 -6.20 0.97 5.38
N ARG A 57 -6.88 1.01 6.53
CA ARG A 57 -7.79 2.11 6.90
C ARG A 57 -7.21 2.98 8.00
N GLU A 58 -6.43 2.40 8.89
CA GLU A 58 -5.80 3.08 10.00
C GLU A 58 -4.30 2.78 10.05
N ILE A 59 -3.53 3.69 10.65
CA ILE A 59 -2.07 3.56 10.74
C ILE A 59 -1.65 2.33 11.57
N GLY A 60 -2.50 1.91 12.52
CA GLY A 60 -2.29 0.69 13.31
C GLY A 60 -2.19 -0.57 12.46
N ASP A 61 -2.91 -0.61 11.33
CA ASP A 61 -2.95 -1.76 10.41
C ASP A 61 -1.61 -1.99 9.71
N ILE A 62 -0.71 -0.99 9.68
CA ILE A 62 0.61 -1.10 9.04
C ILE A 62 1.41 -2.27 9.61
N TRP A 63 1.31 -2.54 10.91
CA TRP A 63 2.10 -3.60 11.54
C TRP A 63 1.82 -4.97 10.90
N GLU A 64 0.55 -5.30 10.72
CA GLU A 64 0.14 -6.54 10.06
C GLU A 64 0.59 -6.57 8.60
N ALA A 65 0.48 -5.43 7.91
CA ALA A 65 0.92 -5.28 6.53
C ALA A 65 2.46 -5.36 6.35
N VAL A 66 3.24 -5.09 7.40
CA VAL A 66 4.71 -5.25 7.39
C VAL A 66 5.09 -6.68 7.75
N VAL A 67 4.56 -7.21 8.85
CA VAL A 67 4.94 -8.51 9.40
C VAL A 67 4.47 -9.67 8.53
N ALA A 68 3.29 -9.59 7.90
CA ALA A 68 2.82 -10.66 7.02
C ALA A 68 3.75 -10.93 5.82
N HIS A 69 4.66 -10.01 5.48
CA HIS A 69 5.70 -10.23 4.46
C HIS A 69 7.02 -10.74 5.04
N ALA A 70 7.28 -10.46 6.31
CA ALA A 70 8.44 -10.92 7.05
C ALA A 70 8.15 -12.31 7.63
N ARG A 71 8.08 -13.33 6.77
CA ARG A 71 8.24 -14.71 7.24
C ARG A 71 9.69 -14.89 7.71
N LEU A 72 9.88 -14.74 9.02
CA LEU A 72 10.89 -15.50 9.77
C LEU A 72 10.37 -16.92 10.00
#